data_AF-A0A920SAG3-F1
#
_entry.id   AF-A0A920SAG3-F1
#
_cell.length_a   1.000
_cell.length_b   1.000
_cell.length_c   1.000
_cell.angle_alpha   90.00
_cell.angle_beta   90.00
_cell.angle_gamma   90.00
#
_symmetry.space_group_name_H-M   'P 1'
#
loop_
_entity.id
_entity.type
_entity.pdbx_description
1 polymer ?
#
loop_
_entity_poly.entity_id
_entity_poly.type
_entity_poly.pdbx_seq_one_letter_code
_entity_poly.pdbx_strand_id
1 'polypeptide(L)'
;MDSVHVIAETLKLGFEDRKRYTGDPAFVDVPVSMLTSTAYADKRRQEIDMRRARSVTDTASGESPHTTHVTAADAEGNVIATTQTIHAPFGSKVMVPGTGMLLNNTMNFF
;
A
#
# COMPACT_ATOMS: atom_id res chain seq x y z
N MET A 1 -8.61 -24.30 2.63
CA MET A 1 -7.95 -23.78 1.41
C MET A 1 -8.72 -22.59 0.81
N ASP A 2 -10.00 -22.44 1.14
CA ASP A 2 -10.86 -21.32 0.69
C ASP A 2 -10.43 -19.93 1.19
N SER A 3 -9.88 -19.83 2.41
CA SER A 3 -9.48 -18.54 3.00
C SER A 3 -8.38 -17.83 2.22
N VAL A 4 -7.39 -18.57 1.72
CA VAL A 4 -6.29 -18.03 0.91
C VAL A 4 -6.83 -17.47 -0.40
N HIS A 5 -7.76 -18.19 -1.04
CA HIS A 5 -8.43 -17.73 -2.27
C HIS A 5 -9.17 -16.41 -2.03
N VAL A 6 -10.01 -16.34 -0.99
CA VAL A 6 -10.77 -15.13 -0.66
C VAL A 6 -9.86 -13.95 -0.36
N ILE A 7 -8.79 -14.15 0.43
CA ILE A 7 -7.82 -13.10 0.74
C ILE A 7 -7.13 -12.61 -0.55
N ALA A 8 -6.67 -13.53 -1.39
CA ALA A 8 -6.00 -13.18 -2.64
C ALA A 8 -6.92 -12.39 -3.60
N GLU A 9 -8.17 -12.83 -3.80
CA GLU A 9 -9.13 -12.13 -4.66
C GLU A 9 -9.51 -10.75 -4.09
N THR A 10 -9.68 -10.65 -2.76
CA THR A 10 -9.94 -9.38 -2.07
C THR A 10 -8.79 -8.41 -2.26
N LEU A 11 -7.54 -8.87 -2.11
CA LEU A 11 -6.35 -8.04 -2.34
C LEU A 11 -6.30 -7.57 -3.80
N LYS A 12 -6.55 -8.44 -4.78
CA LYS A 12 -6.60 -8.03 -6.20
C LYS A 12 -7.60 -6.90 -6.45
N LEU A 13 -8.79 -6.99 -5.86
CA LEU A 13 -9.81 -5.95 -5.97
C LEU A 13 -9.38 -4.64 -5.30
N GLY A 14 -8.82 -4.73 -4.08
CA GLY A 14 -8.33 -3.55 -3.35
C GLY A 14 -7.14 -2.86 -4.02
N PHE A 15 -6.21 -3.61 -4.61
CA PHE A 15 -5.07 -3.05 -5.36
C PHE A 15 -5.51 -2.42 -6.68
N GLU A 16 -6.57 -2.93 -7.32
CA GLU A 16 -7.18 -2.26 -8.48
C GLU A 16 -7.79 -0.91 -8.08
N ASP A 17 -8.54 -0.87 -6.98
CA ASP A 17 -9.12 0.37 -6.46
C ASP A 17 -8.01 1.36 -6.04
N ARG A 18 -6.93 0.88 -5.41
CA ARG A 18 -5.73 1.69 -5.08
C ARG A 18 -5.15 2.35 -6.33
N LYS A 19 -4.91 1.58 -7.39
CA LYS A 19 -4.37 2.11 -8.66
C LYS A 19 -5.26 3.17 -9.28
N ARG A 20 -6.58 3.05 -9.12
CA ARG A 20 -7.55 3.97 -9.73
C ARG A 20 -7.75 5.27 -8.95
N TYR A 21 -7.71 5.21 -7.63
CA TYR A 21 -8.17 6.31 -6.79
C TYR A 21 -7.12 6.92 -5.87
N THR A 22 -5.96 6.28 -5.65
CA THR A 22 -4.93 6.82 -4.77
C THR A 22 -4.23 8.02 -5.40
N GLY A 23 -4.14 9.11 -4.62
CA GLY A 23 -3.38 10.30 -4.94
C GLY A 23 -3.35 11.24 -3.74
N ASP A 24 -2.66 12.37 -3.87
CA ASP A 24 -2.60 13.39 -2.83
C ASP A 24 -3.97 14.11 -2.74
N PRO A 25 -4.68 14.03 -1.59
CA PRO A 25 -6.01 14.63 -1.43
C PRO A 25 -6.01 16.16 -1.53
N ALA A 26 -4.85 16.82 -1.45
CA ALA A 26 -4.74 18.24 -1.73
C ALA A 26 -4.87 18.57 -3.24
N PHE A 27 -4.70 17.57 -4.11
CA PHE A 27 -4.68 17.75 -5.57
C PHE A 27 -5.74 16.94 -6.32
N VAL A 28 -6.20 15.80 -5.76
CA VAL A 28 -7.22 14.95 -6.36
C VAL A 28 -8.29 14.57 -5.34
N ASP A 29 -9.51 14.34 -5.81
CA ASP A 29 -10.58 13.83 -4.96
C ASP A 29 -10.44 12.31 -4.77
N VAL A 30 -10.18 11.88 -3.54
CA VAL A 30 -10.09 10.47 -3.17
C VAL A 30 -11.43 10.07 -2.51
N PRO A 31 -12.23 9.17 -3.12
CA PRO A 31 -13.58 8.84 -2.65
C PRO A 31 -13.57 7.90 -1.44
N VAL A 32 -12.96 8.32 -0.32
CA VAL A 32 -12.75 7.51 0.89
C VAL A 32 -14.05 6.95 1.45
N SER A 33 -15.12 7.76 1.47
CA SER A 33 -16.43 7.34 1.99
C SER A 33 -17.04 6.20 1.18
N MET A 34 -16.87 6.22 -0.14
CA MET A 34 -17.30 5.15 -1.03
C MET A 34 -16.44 3.90 -0.83
N LEU A 35 -15.11 4.05 -0.85
CA LEU A 35 -14.15 2.95 -0.73
C LEU A 35 -14.26 2.19 0.59
N THR A 36 -14.66 2.86 1.67
CA THR A 36 -14.82 2.27 3.01
C THR A 36 -16.26 1.86 3.34
N SER A 37 -17.21 2.05 2.41
CA SER A 37 -18.63 1.72 2.64
C SER A 37 -18.93 0.22 2.51
N THR A 38 -19.84 -0.28 3.36
CA THR A 38 -20.34 -1.65 3.26
C THR A 38 -21.01 -1.92 1.91
N ALA A 39 -21.78 -0.96 1.39
CA ALA A 39 -22.47 -1.10 0.11
C ALA A 39 -21.48 -1.31 -1.06
N TYR A 40 -20.35 -0.59 -1.07
CA TYR A 40 -19.31 -0.81 -2.08
C TYR A 40 -18.61 -2.15 -1.88
N ALA A 41 -18.28 -2.51 -0.63
CA ALA A 41 -17.70 -3.82 -0.34
C ALA A 41 -18.60 -4.99 -0.76
N ASP A 42 -19.92 -4.88 -0.58
CA ASP A 42 -20.89 -5.89 -1.03
C ASP A 42 -20.93 -6.01 -2.55
N LYS A 43 -20.86 -4.88 -3.26
CA LYS A 43 -20.72 -4.86 -4.72
C LYS A 43 -19.45 -5.56 -5.17
N ARG A 44 -18.28 -5.21 -4.58
CA ARG A 44 -16.98 -5.82 -4.95
C ARG A 44 -16.92 -7.30 -4.60
N ARG A 45 -17.54 -7.74 -3.49
CA ARG A 45 -17.58 -9.15 -3.09
C ARG A 45 -18.24 -10.05 -4.14
N GLN A 46 -19.24 -9.55 -4.87
CA GLN A 46 -19.91 -10.29 -5.93
C GLN A 46 -18.98 -10.63 -7.11
N GLU A 47 -17.85 -9.95 -7.23
CA GLU A 47 -16.84 -10.22 -8.26
C GLU A 47 -15.90 -11.38 -7.90
N ILE A 48 -15.96 -11.89 -6.67
CA ILE A 48 -15.14 -13.02 -6.22
C ILE A 48 -15.79 -14.35 -6.65
N ASP A 49 -15.18 -15.02 -7.62
CA ASP A 49 -15.56 -16.38 -8.02
C ASP A 49 -14.79 -17.40 -7.18
N MET A 50 -15.49 -18.14 -6.30
CA MET A 50 -14.89 -19.14 -5.42
C MET A 50 -14.26 -20.33 -6.15
N ARG A 51 -14.55 -20.52 -7.44
CA ARG A 51 -14.03 -21.63 -8.25
C ARG A 51 -12.90 -21.19 -9.18
N ARG A 52 -12.69 -19.89 -9.35
CA ARG A 52 -11.74 -19.36 -10.34
C ARG A 52 -11.09 -18.06 -9.87
N ALA A 53 -9.76 -18.05 -9.85
CA ALA A 53 -8.98 -16.85 -9.55
C ALA A 53 -9.04 -15.84 -10.72
N ARG A 54 -9.19 -14.56 -10.40
CA ARG A 54 -9.15 -13.47 -11.38
C ARG A 54 -7.73 -13.33 -11.97
N SER A 55 -7.67 -13.13 -13.29
CA SER A 55 -6.41 -12.77 -13.96
C SER A 55 -6.03 -11.34 -13.60
N VAL A 56 -4.74 -11.11 -13.35
CA VAL A 56 -4.18 -9.77 -13.13
C VAL A 56 -3.27 -9.48 -14.32
N THR A 57 -3.68 -8.53 -15.15
CA THR A 57 -2.95 -8.15 -16.38
C THR A 57 -1.77 -7.22 -16.12
N ASP A 58 -1.73 -6.60 -14.94
CA ASP A 58 -0.74 -5.59 -14.59
C ASP A 58 -0.05 -5.99 -13.28
N THR A 59 1.01 -6.79 -13.42
CA THR A 59 1.97 -7.03 -12.36
C THR A 59 2.76 -5.74 -12.17
N ALA A 60 2.45 -4.98 -11.12
CA ALA A 60 3.12 -3.72 -10.82
C ALA A 60 4.65 -3.89 -10.97
N SER A 61 5.27 -2.91 -11.63
CA SER A 61 6.72 -2.80 -11.71
C SER A 61 7.31 -2.87 -10.29
N GLY A 62 8.38 -3.64 -10.13
CA GLY A 62 8.93 -4.07 -8.84
C GLY A 62 9.08 -2.95 -7.81
N GLU A 63 8.09 -2.83 -6.94
CA GLU A 63 8.15 -1.99 -5.75
C GLU A 63 9.25 -2.53 -4.84
N SER A 64 10.02 -1.64 -4.23
CA SER A 64 11.11 -2.07 -3.36
C SER A 64 10.55 -2.74 -2.09
N PRO A 65 11.03 -3.94 -1.69
CA PRO A 65 10.54 -4.62 -0.49
C PRO A 65 11.15 -4.06 0.81
N HIS A 66 11.73 -2.87 0.78
CA HIS A 66 12.59 -2.36 1.86
C HIS A 66 11.99 -1.13 2.54
N THR A 67 11.56 -1.31 3.79
CA THR A 67 11.13 -0.25 4.70
C THR A 67 11.55 -0.65 6.13
N THR A 68 11.50 0.28 7.07
CA THR A 68 11.66 -0.04 8.50
C THR A 68 10.38 0.33 9.24
N HIS A 69 9.81 -0.63 9.97
CA HIS A 69 8.64 -0.43 10.81
C HIS A 69 9.02 -0.60 12.27
N VAL A 70 8.57 0.32 13.12
CA VAL A 70 8.79 0.28 14.56
C VAL A 70 7.45 0.53 15.25
N THR A 71 7.13 -0.32 16.23
CA THR A 71 6.01 -0.12 17.16
C THR A 71 6.54 -0.08 18.58
N ALA A 72 6.09 0.88 19.38
CA ALA A 72 6.42 1.03 20.79
C ALA A 72 5.15 1.31 21.59
N ALA A 73 5.13 0.85 22.85
CA ALA A 73 4.07 1.12 23.81
C ALA A 73 4.66 1.37 25.20
N ASP A 74 4.00 2.20 26.01
CA ASP A 74 4.42 2.50 27.38
C ASP A 74 3.36 2.11 28.43
N ALA A 75 3.73 2.25 29.72
CA ALA A 75 2.87 1.87 30.84
C ALA A 75 1.68 2.84 31.07
N GLU A 76 1.71 4.03 30.47
CA GLU A 76 0.63 5.01 30.52
C GLU A 76 -0.45 4.72 29.45
N GLY A 77 -0.19 3.73 28.59
CA GLY A 77 -1.10 3.31 27.54
C GLY A 77 -0.89 4.02 26.21
N ASN A 78 0.21 4.77 26.04
CA ASN A 78 0.54 5.35 24.75
C ASN A 78 1.05 4.25 23.81
N VAL A 79 0.66 4.33 22.53
CA VAL A 79 1.11 3.42 21.48
C VAL A 79 1.50 4.23 20.26
N ILE A 80 2.70 3.97 19.73
CA ILE A 80 3.23 4.61 18.52
C ILE A 80 3.60 3.51 17.53
N ALA A 81 3.09 3.61 16.30
CA ALA A 81 3.50 2.79 15.17
C ALA A 81 4.00 3.72 14.05
N THR A 82 5.22 3.49 13.57
CA THR A 82 5.84 4.28 12.51
C THR A 82 6.44 3.39 11.44
N THR A 83 6.22 3.75 10.19
CA THR A 83 6.86 3.14 9.02
C THR A 83 7.69 4.20 8.33
N GLN A 84 8.99 4.00 8.25
CA GLN A 84 9.93 4.90 7.60
C GLN A 84 10.57 4.23 6.39
N THR A 85 10.79 5.01 5.32
CA THR A 85 11.38 4.50 4.08
C THR A 85 12.17 5.56 3.32
N ILE A 86 13.23 5.13 2.64
CA ILE A 86 13.91 5.87 1.58
C ILE A 86 13.60 5.28 0.18
N HIS A 87 12.55 4.45 0.11
CA HIS A 87 12.11 3.61 -1.00
C HIS A 87 13.06 2.44 -1.29
N ALA A 88 14.02 2.56 -2.21
CA ALA A 88 14.95 1.47 -2.53
C ALA A 88 16.06 1.30 -1.48
N PRO A 89 16.83 0.19 -1.47
CA PRO A 89 18.06 0.09 -0.67
C PRO A 89 18.99 1.25 -0.99
N PHE A 90 19.42 1.97 0.06
CA PHE A 90 20.21 3.21 -0.05
C PHE A 90 19.52 4.35 -0.81
N GLY A 91 18.21 4.28 -1.03
CA GLY A 91 17.39 5.28 -1.70
C GLY A 91 17.88 5.60 -3.10
N SER A 92 18.16 6.88 -3.35
CA SER A 92 18.75 7.39 -4.60
C SER A 92 20.22 7.01 -4.79
N LYS A 93 20.87 6.43 -3.77
CA LYS A 93 22.32 6.21 -3.68
C LYS A 93 23.14 7.51 -3.66
N VAL A 94 22.50 8.64 -3.38
CA VAL A 94 23.14 9.93 -3.18
C VAL A 94 23.25 10.23 -1.69
N MET A 95 24.46 10.56 -1.24
CA MET A 95 24.73 11.01 0.12
C MET A 95 25.06 12.51 0.11
N VAL A 96 24.48 13.26 1.04
CA VAL A 96 24.83 14.67 1.23
C VAL A 96 26.27 14.76 1.76
N PRO A 97 27.20 15.46 1.05
CA PRO A 97 28.62 15.46 1.40
C PRO A 97 28.88 15.86 2.85
N GLY A 98 29.70 15.07 3.56
CA GLY A 98 30.13 15.33 4.94
C GLY A 98 29.10 15.04 6.04
N THR A 99 27.88 14.60 5.70
CA THR A 99 26.79 14.41 6.70
C THR A 99 26.47 12.96 7.01
N GLY A 100 26.80 12.02 6.11
CA GLY A 100 26.34 10.63 6.21
C GLY A 100 24.86 10.42 5.84
N MET A 101 24.13 11.46 5.46
CA MET A 101 22.69 11.38 5.16
C MET A 101 22.43 10.92 3.72
N LEU A 102 21.67 9.83 3.57
CA LEU A 102 21.23 9.32 2.26
C LEU A 102 19.91 9.98 1.83
N LEU A 103 19.79 10.28 0.54
CA LEU A 103 18.59 10.84 -0.06
C LEU A 103 17.66 9.72 -0.58
N ASN A 104 16.36 9.86 -0.35
CA ASN A 104 15.34 8.91 -0.85
C ASN A 104 15.16 8.97 -2.37
N ASN A 105 14.50 7.96 -2.94
CA ASN A 105 14.02 7.96 -4.32
C ASN A 105 12.50 7.73 -4.41
N THR A 106 11.74 8.31 -3.48
CA THR A 106 10.29 8.11 -3.34
C THR A 106 9.50 8.73 -4.50
N MET A 107 10.04 9.74 -5.18
CA MET A 107 9.39 10.31 -6.37
C MET A 107 9.19 9.30 -7.52
N ASN A 108 9.85 8.14 -7.48
CA ASN A 108 9.65 7.05 -8.44
C ASN A 108 8.24 6.40 -8.37
N PHE A 109 7.41 6.77 -7.39
CA PHE A 109 6.01 6.32 -7.32
C PHE A 109 5.08 7.05 -8.32
N PHE A 110 5.55 8.11 -8.97
CA PHE A 110 4.80 8.96 -9.89
C PHE A 110 5.46 8.99 -11.28
#